data_AF-A0A4Y1ZIS8-F1
#
_entry.id   AF-A0A4Y1ZIS8-F1
#
_cell.length_a   1.000
_cell.length_b   1.000
_cell.length_c   1.000
_cell.angle_alpha   90.00
_cell.angle_beta   90.00
_cell.angle_gamma   90.00
#
_symmetry.space_group_name_H-M   'P 1'
#
loop_
_entity.id
_entity.type
_entity.pdbx_description
1 polymer ?
#
loop_
_entity_poly.entity_id
_entity_poly.type
_entity_poly.pdbx_seq_one_letter_code
_entity_poly.pdbx_strand_id
1 'polypeptide(L)'
;MNLIHIIVAGIPAGILGFLLRDFIKNVLFSPQSVLIALVVGGILMIIAEKIAANRGGRGTKELSYAQAFVIGLFQCLSLWSGFSRSGSTIAGGIIAGVERKTAAEFSFILAVPMMIGASGLDFYKSLDFLSASDIPLFVVGFLTAFVVAMLAILFFMKLLRRYTLVPFAVYRFILAAVFALFIIF
;
A
#
# COMPACT_ATOMS: atom_id res chain seq x y z
N MET A 1 11.14 7.51 -15.04
CA MET A 1 10.61 6.21 -14.56
C MET A 1 10.40 5.29 -15.77
N ASN A 2 10.83 4.04 -15.67
CA ASN A 2 10.70 3.02 -16.72
C ASN A 2 10.41 1.64 -16.07
N LEU A 3 10.26 0.59 -16.87
CA LEU A 3 9.97 -0.77 -16.41
C LEU A 3 11.00 -1.30 -15.38
N ILE A 4 12.28 -0.97 -15.55
CA ILE A 4 13.35 -1.44 -14.65
C ILE A 4 13.12 -0.93 -13.23
N HIS A 5 12.63 0.30 -13.04
CA HIS A 5 12.29 0.80 -11.71
C HIS A 5 11.23 -0.06 -11.02
N ILE A 6 10.22 -0.51 -11.77
CA ILE A 6 9.13 -1.34 -11.25
C ILE A 6 9.65 -2.72 -10.85
N ILE A 7 10.50 -3.33 -11.67
CA ILE A 7 11.14 -4.62 -11.35
C ILE A 7 12.00 -4.48 -10.10
N VAL A 8 12.88 -3.48 -10.04
CA VAL A 8 13.78 -3.23 -8.90
C VAL A 8 13.00 -3.05 -7.60
N ALA A 9 11.89 -2.30 -7.61
CA ALA A 9 11.06 -2.12 -6.43
C ALA A 9 10.18 -3.33 -6.10
N GLY A 10 9.82 -4.15 -7.10
CA GLY A 10 9.01 -5.36 -6.89
C GLY A 10 9.78 -6.51 -6.26
N ILE A 11 11.07 -6.65 -6.58
CA ILE A 11 11.92 -7.78 -6.15
C ILE A 11 11.87 -8.03 -4.63
N PRO A 12 12.11 -7.05 -3.73
CA PRO A 12 12.18 -7.32 -2.29
C PRO A 12 10.87 -7.88 -1.74
N ALA A 13 9.74 -7.26 -2.07
CA ALA A 13 8.42 -7.68 -1.60
C ALA A 13 7.96 -8.99 -2.26
N GLY A 14 8.31 -9.22 -3.53
CA GLY A 14 8.01 -10.47 -4.22
C GLY A 14 8.75 -11.67 -3.60
N ILE A 15 10.04 -11.51 -3.32
CA ILE A 15 10.85 -12.55 -2.66
C ILE A 15 10.33 -12.82 -1.25
N LEU A 16 10.19 -11.78 -0.41
CA LEU A 16 9.74 -11.98 0.97
C LEU A 16 8.29 -12.46 1.05
N GLY A 17 7.42 -12.00 0.16
CA GLY A 17 6.02 -12.45 0.10
C GLY A 17 5.90 -13.92 -0.27
N PHE A 18 6.80 -14.43 -1.11
CA PHE A 18 6.88 -15.85 -1.43
C PHE A 18 7.46 -16.67 -0.27
N LEU A 19 8.61 -16.26 0.27
CA LEU A 19 9.32 -17.00 1.32
C LEU A 19 8.60 -17.00 2.67
N LEU A 20 7.91 -15.91 3.02
CA LEU A 20 7.23 -15.75 4.31
C LEU A 20 5.72 -15.99 4.23
N ARG A 21 5.22 -16.59 3.15
CA ARG A 21 3.79 -16.73 2.87
C ARG A 21 3.00 -17.34 4.03
N ASP A 22 3.48 -18.45 4.58
CA ASP A 22 2.77 -19.16 5.65
C ASP A 22 2.84 -18.40 6.97
N PHE A 23 3.96 -17.74 7.27
CA PHE A 23 4.08 -16.85 8.42
C PHE A 23 3.10 -15.68 8.33
N ILE A 24 2.99 -15.03 7.16
CA ILE A 24 2.05 -13.94 6.92
C ILE A 24 0.62 -14.41 7.19
N LYS A 25 0.21 -15.55 6.61
CA LYS A 25 -1.16 -16.08 6.77
C LYS A 25 -1.49 -16.51 8.20
N ASN A 26 -0.53 -17.11 8.91
CA ASN A 26 -0.79 -17.69 10.23
C ASN A 26 -0.61 -16.70 11.39
N VAL A 27 0.26 -15.70 11.25
CA VAL A 27 0.64 -14.80 12.35
C VAL A 27 0.16 -13.37 12.11
N LEU A 28 0.34 -12.86 10.89
CA LEU A 28 0.08 -11.45 10.59
C LEU A 28 -1.39 -11.16 10.22
N PHE A 29 -2.19 -12.21 9.97
CA PHE A 29 -3.61 -12.14 9.58
C PHE A 29 -4.59 -12.26 10.76
N SER A 30 -4.27 -11.65 11.91
CA SER A 30 -5.19 -11.54 13.06
C SER A 30 -5.74 -10.11 13.22
N PRO A 31 -6.93 -9.92 13.80
CA PRO A 31 -7.50 -8.59 14.05
C PRO A 31 -6.57 -7.69 14.88
N GLN A 32 -5.91 -8.25 15.90
CA GLN A 32 -4.94 -7.54 16.75
C GLN A 32 -3.71 -7.10 15.95
N SER A 33 -3.19 -7.98 15.08
CA SER A 33 -2.09 -7.68 14.18
C SER A 33 -2.43 -6.52 13.24
N VAL A 34 -3.64 -6.52 12.66
CA VAL A 34 -4.13 -5.45 11.77
C VAL A 34 -4.22 -4.10 12.51
N LEU A 35 -4.70 -4.11 13.76
CA LEU A 35 -4.80 -2.89 14.59
C LEU A 35 -3.42 -2.27 14.83
N ILE A 36 -2.43 -3.09 15.20
CA ILE A 36 -1.05 -2.61 15.39
C ILE A 36 -0.50 -2.07 14.06
N ALA A 37 -0.71 -2.79 12.95
CA ALA A 37 -0.25 -2.35 11.63
C ALA A 37 -0.88 -1.02 11.19
N LEU A 38 -2.16 -0.78 11.53
CA LEU A 38 -2.82 0.50 11.29
C LEU A 38 -2.05 1.66 11.93
N VAL A 39 -1.72 1.50 13.22
CA VAL A 39 -0.98 2.48 14.02
C VAL A 39 0.45 2.64 13.51
N VAL A 40 1.22 1.55 13.36
CA VAL A 40 2.62 1.62 12.92
C VAL A 40 2.73 2.24 11.52
N GLY A 41 1.84 1.88 10.60
CA GLY A 41 1.80 2.50 9.27
C GLY A 41 1.48 4.00 9.32
N GLY A 42 0.61 4.44 10.24
CA GLY A 42 0.34 5.86 10.46
C GLY A 42 1.55 6.62 11.01
N ILE A 43 2.28 6.01 11.96
CA ILE A 43 3.54 6.56 12.49
C ILE A 43 4.58 6.71 11.38
N LEU A 44 4.73 5.70 10.51
CA LEU A 44 5.64 5.77 9.37
C LEU A 44 5.32 6.95 8.44
N MET A 45 4.03 7.19 8.15
CA MET A 45 3.59 8.32 7.33
C MET A 45 3.97 9.67 7.97
N ILE A 46 3.86 9.81 9.29
CA ILE A 46 4.28 11.01 10.02
C ILE A 46 5.81 11.18 9.98
N ILE A 47 6.57 10.10 10.17
CA ILE A 47 8.04 10.11 10.10
C ILE A 47 8.49 10.58 8.71
N ALA A 48 7.90 10.03 7.65
CA ALA A 48 8.21 10.42 6.27
C ALA A 48 7.99 11.92 6.05
N GLU A 49 6.88 12.46 6.55
CA GLU A 49 6.56 13.89 6.44
C GLU A 49 7.52 14.78 7.24
N LYS A 50 7.95 14.34 8.43
CA LYS A 50 8.97 15.06 9.22
C LYS A 50 10.32 15.10 8.50
N ILE A 51 10.72 13.99 7.88
CA ILE A 51 11.95 13.93 7.07
C ILE A 51 11.85 14.85 5.86
N ALA A 52 10.70 14.86 5.17
CA ALA A 52 10.47 15.77 4.05
C ALA A 52 10.53 17.24 4.47
N ALA A 53 9.93 17.59 5.61
CA ALA A 53 9.96 18.95 6.15
C ALA A 53 11.39 19.41 6.45
N ASN A 54 12.23 18.54 7.03
CA ASN A 54 13.64 18.83 7.30
C ASN A 54 14.47 19.08 6.01
N ARG A 55 14.00 18.60 4.85
CA ARG A 55 14.59 18.88 3.53
C ARG A 55 13.98 20.11 2.84
N GLY A 56 13.24 20.94 3.58
CA GLY A 56 12.53 22.10 3.04
C GLY A 56 11.32 21.74 2.17
N GLY A 57 10.77 20.52 2.33
CA GLY A 57 9.61 20.05 1.58
C GLY A 57 9.89 19.73 0.10
N ARG A 58 11.16 19.77 -0.33
CA ARG A 58 11.58 19.48 -1.70
C ARG A 58 11.92 18.00 -1.85
N GLY A 59 11.47 17.40 -2.96
CA GLY A 59 11.84 16.05 -3.36
C GLY A 59 12.08 15.99 -4.86
N THR A 60 12.83 14.99 -5.31
CA THR A 60 13.06 14.80 -6.75
C THR A 60 11.80 14.26 -7.43
N LYS A 61 11.57 14.73 -8.66
CA LYS A 61 10.57 14.18 -9.59
C LYS A 61 11.13 13.03 -10.41
N GLU A 62 12.45 12.96 -10.51
CA GLU A 62 13.18 11.90 -11.20
C GLU A 62 13.58 10.83 -10.20
N LEU A 63 12.92 9.68 -10.30
CA LEU A 63 13.21 8.52 -9.48
C LEU A 63 14.49 7.84 -9.99
N SER A 64 15.46 7.62 -9.10
CA SER A 64 16.62 6.77 -9.41
C SER A 64 16.33 5.29 -9.11
N TYR A 65 17.15 4.37 -9.63
CA TYR A 65 17.04 2.95 -9.29
C TYR A 65 17.29 2.67 -7.81
N ALA A 66 18.20 3.41 -7.18
CA ALA A 66 18.45 3.30 -5.74
C ALA A 66 17.20 3.68 -4.93
N GLN A 67 16.50 4.76 -5.32
CA GLN A 67 15.25 5.15 -4.68
C GLN A 67 14.14 4.13 -4.93
N ALA A 68 14.04 3.58 -6.13
CA ALA A 68 13.10 2.51 -6.44
C ALA A 68 13.35 1.27 -5.55
N PHE A 69 14.61 0.88 -5.37
CA PHE A 69 14.96 -0.23 -4.48
C PHE A 69 14.58 0.05 -3.03
N VAL A 70 14.86 1.25 -2.51
CA VAL A 70 14.42 1.66 -1.17
C VAL A 70 12.90 1.60 -1.03
N ILE A 71 12.14 2.08 -2.02
CA ILE A 71 10.67 1.95 -2.03
C ILE A 71 10.26 0.47 -1.96
N GLY A 72 10.96 -0.41 -2.68
CA GLY A 72 10.75 -1.85 -2.63
C GLY A 72 10.98 -2.46 -1.25
N LEU A 73 12.02 -2.01 -0.53
CA LEU A 73 12.27 -2.42 0.86
C LEU A 73 11.13 -1.97 1.78
N PHE A 74 10.63 -0.75 1.61
CA PHE A 74 9.45 -0.30 2.37
C PHE A 74 8.18 -1.07 1.98
N GLN A 75 8.05 -1.51 0.74
CA GLN A 75 6.93 -2.36 0.31
C GLN A 75 6.89 -3.69 1.07
N CYS A 76 8.01 -4.21 1.56
CA CYS A 76 8.01 -5.40 2.41
C CYS A 76 7.16 -5.22 3.67
N LEU A 77 7.02 -3.99 4.19
CA LEU A 77 6.13 -3.70 5.32
C LEU A 77 4.66 -3.93 4.97
N SER A 78 4.29 -3.88 3.69
CA SER A 78 2.91 -4.16 3.26
C SER A 78 2.54 -5.64 3.31
N LEU A 79 3.50 -6.53 3.53
CA LEU A 79 3.23 -7.94 3.80
C LEU A 79 2.57 -8.13 5.17
N TRP A 80 2.67 -7.14 6.06
CA TRP A 80 1.90 -7.09 7.30
C TRP A 80 0.50 -6.55 7.04
N SER A 81 -0.50 -7.43 7.19
CA SER A 81 -1.92 -7.10 7.00
C SER A 81 -2.33 -5.88 7.81
N GLY A 82 -2.94 -4.89 7.15
CA GLY A 82 -3.33 -3.61 7.76
C GLY A 82 -2.30 -2.48 7.60
N PHE A 83 -1.03 -2.77 7.28
CA PHE A 83 0.02 -1.75 7.19
C PHE A 83 -0.21 -0.76 6.03
N SER A 84 -0.95 -1.16 5.00
CA SER A 84 -1.15 -0.43 3.73
C SER A 84 0.07 -0.41 2.81
N ARG A 85 -0.12 -1.02 1.62
CA ARG A 85 0.87 -1.01 0.55
C ARG A 85 1.14 0.39 0.00
N SER A 86 0.10 1.19 -0.24
CA SER A 86 0.29 2.57 -0.68
C SER A 86 0.94 3.41 0.42
N GLY A 87 0.55 3.25 1.69
CA GLY A 87 1.14 3.98 2.81
C GLY A 87 2.63 3.74 2.96
N SER A 88 3.06 2.47 2.97
CA SER A 88 4.45 2.07 3.06
C SER A 88 5.30 2.56 1.89
N THR A 89 4.87 2.33 0.65
CA THR A 89 5.64 2.70 -0.55
C THR A 89 5.72 4.21 -0.77
N ILE A 90 4.65 4.96 -0.51
CA ILE A 90 4.68 6.44 -0.61
C ILE A 90 5.57 7.03 0.48
N ALA A 91 5.41 6.57 1.73
CA ALA A 91 6.26 7.01 2.83
C ALA A 91 7.74 6.67 2.57
N GLY A 92 8.03 5.45 2.09
CA GLY A 92 9.36 5.02 1.69
C GLY A 92 9.97 5.88 0.58
N GLY A 93 9.17 6.27 -0.41
CA GLY A 93 9.60 7.19 -1.48
C GLY A 93 9.95 8.57 -0.94
N ILE A 94 9.12 9.12 -0.05
CA ILE A 94 9.37 10.42 0.60
C ILE A 94 10.66 10.35 1.45
N ILE A 95 10.85 9.26 2.21
CA ILE A 95 12.08 9.02 2.99
C ILE A 95 13.30 8.95 2.07
N ALA A 96 13.17 8.30 0.91
CA ALA A 96 14.19 8.24 -0.14
C ALA A 96 14.41 9.58 -0.89
N GLY A 97 13.66 10.64 -0.56
CA GLY A 97 13.84 11.98 -1.12
C GLY A 97 13.02 12.27 -2.37
N VAL A 98 12.00 11.46 -2.65
CA VAL A 98 11.10 11.62 -3.79
C VAL A 98 9.94 12.57 -3.43
N GLU A 99 9.50 13.38 -4.40
CA GLU A 99 8.31 14.22 -4.22
C GLU A 99 7.07 13.34 -3.93
N ARG A 100 6.17 13.80 -3.04
CA ARG A 100 4.94 13.07 -2.65
C ARG A 100 4.13 12.58 -3.85
N LYS A 101 3.95 13.45 -4.86
CA LYS A 101 3.22 13.15 -6.09
C LYS A 101 3.89 12.04 -6.88
N THR A 102 5.20 12.15 -7.12
CA THR A 102 5.98 11.14 -7.82
C THR A 102 6.02 9.81 -7.07
N ALA A 103 6.14 9.83 -5.74
CA ALA A 103 6.10 8.63 -4.90
C ALA A 103 4.72 7.93 -4.99
N ALA A 104 3.63 8.69 -5.02
CA ALA A 104 2.28 8.16 -5.20
C ALA A 104 2.06 7.56 -6.60
N GLU A 105 2.49 8.25 -7.67
CA GLU A 105 2.43 7.72 -9.04
C GLU A 105 3.21 6.42 -9.16
N PHE A 106 4.43 6.40 -8.64
CA PHE A 106 5.26 5.19 -8.63
C PHE A 106 4.59 4.05 -7.84
N SER A 107 4.06 4.34 -6.65
CA SER A 107 3.34 3.36 -5.83
C SER A 107 2.14 2.76 -6.55
N PHE A 108 1.35 3.56 -7.27
CA PHE A 108 0.19 3.07 -8.02
C PHE A 108 0.58 2.23 -9.23
N ILE A 109 1.67 2.57 -9.92
CA ILE A 109 2.14 1.76 -11.05
C ILE A 109 2.78 0.46 -10.55
N LEU A 110 3.58 0.52 -9.48
CA LEU A 110 4.14 -0.66 -8.82
C LEU A 110 3.05 -1.60 -8.32
N ALA A 111 1.90 -1.07 -7.90
CA ALA A 111 0.74 -1.85 -7.50
C ALA A 111 0.28 -2.85 -8.54
N VAL A 112 0.30 -2.47 -9.82
CA VAL A 112 -0.36 -3.23 -10.89
C VAL A 112 0.22 -4.63 -11.01
N PRO A 113 1.54 -4.84 -11.26
CA PRO A 113 2.10 -6.18 -11.33
C PRO A 113 2.03 -6.90 -9.97
N MET A 114 2.20 -6.19 -8.86
CA MET A 114 2.18 -6.81 -7.52
C MET A 114 0.79 -7.37 -7.17
N MET A 115 -0.28 -6.62 -7.44
CA MET A 115 -1.65 -7.03 -7.12
C MET A 115 -2.20 -8.03 -8.13
N ILE A 116 -1.82 -7.94 -9.41
CA ILE A 116 -2.15 -9.00 -10.38
C ILE A 116 -1.53 -10.33 -9.94
N GLY A 117 -0.25 -10.33 -9.53
CA GLY A 117 0.41 -11.53 -9.03
C GLY A 117 -0.24 -12.08 -7.75
N ALA A 118 -0.47 -11.22 -6.76
CA ALA A 118 -1.05 -11.64 -5.48
C ALA A 118 -2.51 -12.11 -5.62
N SER A 119 -3.38 -11.31 -6.22
CA SER A 119 -4.80 -11.65 -6.41
C SER A 119 -4.98 -12.82 -7.38
N GLY A 120 -4.15 -12.93 -8.41
CA GLY A 120 -4.19 -14.08 -9.33
C GLY A 120 -3.84 -15.39 -8.62
N LEU A 121 -2.84 -15.38 -7.74
CA LEU A 121 -2.47 -16.54 -6.94
C LEU A 121 -3.56 -16.94 -5.93
N ASP A 122 -4.15 -15.96 -5.24
CA ASP A 122 -5.22 -16.25 -4.28
C ASP A 122 -6.52 -16.67 -5.00
N PHE A 123 -6.82 -16.11 -6.17
CA PHE A 123 -7.94 -16.53 -7.02
C PHE A 123 -7.78 -17.99 -7.47
N TYR A 124 -6.62 -18.34 -8.02
CA TYR A 124 -6.32 -19.72 -8.45
C TYR A 124 -6.50 -20.73 -7.32
N LYS A 125 -6.05 -20.39 -6.10
CA LYS A 125 -6.16 -21.24 -4.92
C LYS A 125 -7.57 -21.32 -4.32
N SER A 126 -8.47 -20.45 -4.76
CA SER A 126 -9.83 -20.38 -4.24
C SER A 126 -10.88 -20.87 -5.25
N LEU A 127 -10.45 -21.38 -6.42
CA LEU A 127 -11.35 -21.83 -7.49
C LEU A 127 -12.38 -22.86 -7.02
N ASP A 128 -12.00 -23.76 -6.11
CA ASP A 128 -12.88 -24.82 -5.60
C ASP A 128 -14.04 -24.27 -4.74
N PHE A 129 -13.94 -23.03 -4.26
CA PHE A 129 -15.01 -22.36 -3.52
C PHE A 129 -15.93 -21.53 -4.41
N LEU A 130 -15.66 -21.44 -5.71
CA LEU A 130 -16.39 -20.59 -6.63
C LEU A 130 -17.45 -21.37 -7.40
N SER A 131 -18.59 -20.73 -7.60
CA SER A 131 -19.69 -21.25 -8.39
C SER A 131 -20.12 -20.26 -9.47
N ALA A 132 -20.78 -20.74 -10.52
CA ALA A 132 -21.34 -19.87 -11.55
C ALA A 132 -22.40 -18.89 -11.00
N SER A 133 -23.05 -19.24 -9.88
CA SER A 133 -23.99 -18.36 -9.18
C SER A 133 -23.34 -17.12 -8.55
N ASP A 134 -22.02 -17.11 -8.35
CA ASP A 134 -21.30 -15.96 -7.77
C ASP A 134 -20.99 -14.88 -8.81
N ILE A 135 -21.08 -15.22 -10.12
CA ILE A 135 -20.71 -14.33 -11.23
C ILE A 135 -21.42 -12.96 -11.16
N PRO A 136 -22.76 -12.88 -10.94
CA PRO A 136 -23.43 -11.58 -10.85
C PRO A 136 -22.86 -10.70 -9.72
N LEU A 137 -22.60 -11.28 -8.55
CA LEU A 137 -22.02 -10.56 -7.42
C LEU A 137 -20.61 -10.07 -7.73
N PHE A 138 -19.79 -10.90 -8.38
CA PHE A 138 -18.41 -10.57 -8.73
C PHE A 138 -18.34 -9.48 -9.79
N VAL A 139 -19.21 -9.52 -10.80
CA VAL A 139 -19.28 -8.48 -11.84
C VAL A 139 -19.66 -7.13 -11.24
N VAL A 140 -20.69 -7.09 -10.38
CA VAL A 140 -21.10 -5.85 -9.71
C VAL A 140 -19.97 -5.32 -8.82
N GLY A 141 -19.40 -6.18 -7.97
CA GLY A 141 -18.28 -5.79 -7.09
C GLY A 141 -17.06 -5.29 -7.86
N PHE A 142 -16.70 -5.95 -8.95
CA PHE A 142 -15.60 -5.55 -9.82
C PHE A 142 -15.84 -4.18 -10.46
N LEU A 143 -17.00 -3.98 -11.09
CA LEU A 143 -17.33 -2.72 -11.77
C LEU A 143 -17.42 -1.55 -10.77
N THR A 144 -18.04 -1.77 -9.60
CA THR A 144 -18.09 -0.75 -8.55
C THR A 144 -16.69 -0.40 -8.06
N ALA A 145 -15.86 -1.40 -7.73
CA ALA A 145 -14.48 -1.15 -7.27
C ALA A 145 -13.65 -0.43 -8.34
N PHE A 146 -13.78 -0.79 -9.62
CA PHE A 146 -13.08 -0.14 -10.73
C PHE A 146 -13.43 1.35 -10.83
N VAL A 147 -14.72 1.69 -10.88
CA VAL A 147 -15.18 3.08 -11.02
C VAL A 147 -14.77 3.91 -9.78
N VAL A 148 -14.99 3.39 -8.58
CA VAL A 148 -14.65 4.09 -7.34
C VAL A 148 -13.14 4.27 -7.20
N ALA A 149 -12.34 3.25 -7.52
CA ALA A 149 -10.88 3.34 -7.46
C ALA A 149 -10.34 4.38 -8.46
N MET A 150 -10.89 4.44 -9.68
CA MET A 150 -10.50 5.44 -10.67
C MET A 150 -10.76 6.87 -10.15
N LEU A 151 -11.96 7.13 -9.61
CA LEU A 151 -12.30 8.42 -9.02
C LEU A 151 -11.42 8.75 -7.81
N ALA A 152 -11.18 7.77 -6.95
CA ALA A 152 -10.35 7.92 -5.76
C ALA A 152 -8.90 8.25 -6.09
N ILE A 153 -8.29 7.61 -7.10
CA ILE A 153 -6.92 7.91 -7.54
C ILE A 153 -6.84 9.34 -8.09
N LEU A 154 -7.78 9.75 -8.95
CA LEU A 154 -7.79 11.11 -9.49
C LEU A 154 -7.92 12.17 -8.39
N PHE A 155 -8.81 11.94 -7.42
CA PHE A 155 -8.99 12.82 -6.28
C PHE A 155 -7.75 12.84 -5.36
N PHE A 156 -7.21 11.68 -5.03
CA PHE A 156 -6.03 11.55 -4.18
C PHE A 156 -4.80 12.25 -4.77
N MET A 157 -4.57 12.09 -6.08
CA MET A 157 -3.50 12.77 -6.80
C MET A 157 -3.64 14.30 -6.79
N LYS A 158 -4.87 14.81 -6.77
CA LYS A 158 -5.14 16.25 -6.60
C LYS A 158 -4.90 16.69 -5.16
N LEU A 159 -5.25 15.86 -4.19
CA LEU A 159 -5.12 16.14 -2.76
C LEU A 159 -3.65 16.23 -2.32
N LEU A 160 -2.79 15.34 -2.84
CA LEU A 160 -1.34 15.35 -2.54
C LEU A 160 -0.59 16.59 -3.05
N ARG A 161 -1.22 17.41 -3.92
CA ARG A 161 -0.66 18.71 -4.31
C ARG A 161 -0.83 19.77 -3.22
N ARG A 162 -1.75 19.56 -2.28
CA ARG A 162 -2.15 20.54 -1.25
C ARG A 162 -1.91 20.06 0.17
N TYR A 163 -1.94 18.75 0.41
CA TYR A 163 -1.85 18.16 1.73
C TYR A 163 -0.71 17.15 1.83
N THR A 164 -0.20 17.01 3.05
CA THR A 164 0.77 15.98 3.45
C THR A 164 0.09 14.64 3.71
N LEU A 165 0.86 13.61 4.06
CA LEU A 165 0.34 12.32 4.51
C LEU A 165 -0.27 12.35 5.94
N VAL A 166 -0.09 13.44 6.70
CA VAL A 166 -0.51 13.52 8.11
C VAL A 166 -2.02 13.30 8.33
N PRO A 167 -2.94 13.91 7.54
CA PRO A 167 -4.38 13.65 7.72
C PRO A 167 -4.76 12.18 7.53
N PHE A 168 -4.06 11.47 6.64
CA PHE A 168 -4.27 10.04 6.42
C PHE A 168 -3.72 9.20 7.58
N ALA A 169 -2.61 9.62 8.20
CA ALA A 169 -2.10 8.98 9.42
C ALA A 169 -3.10 9.13 10.58
N VAL A 170 -3.67 10.32 10.77
CA VAL A 170 -4.73 10.57 11.76
C VAL A 170 -5.96 9.70 11.48
N TYR A 171 -6.40 9.63 10.22
CA TYR A 171 -7.47 8.73 9.81
C TYR A 171 -7.18 7.26 10.18
N ARG A 172 -5.94 6.79 10.00
CA ARG A 172 -5.54 5.42 10.40
C ARG A 172 -5.62 5.21 11.92
N PHE A 173 -5.26 6.20 12.74
CA PHE A 173 -5.38 6.10 14.20
C PHE A 173 -6.84 6.06 14.64
N ILE A 174 -7.69 6.89 14.04
CA ILE A 174 -9.14 6.86 14.29
C ILE A 174 -9.71 5.50 13.87
N LEU A 175 -9.34 5.00 12.70
CA LEU A 175 -9.78 3.70 12.21
C LEU A 175 -9.32 2.56 13.14
N ALA A 176 -8.08 2.62 13.64
CA ALA A 176 -7.58 1.66 14.62
C ALA A 176 -8.38 1.70 15.93
N ALA A 177 -8.74 2.89 16.43
CA ALA A 177 -9.56 3.04 17.63
C ALA A 177 -10.98 2.50 17.42
N VAL A 178 -11.62 2.82 16.30
CA VAL A 178 -12.95 2.30 15.95
C VAL A 178 -12.91 0.77 15.80
N PHE A 179 -11.89 0.24 15.14
CA PHE A 179 -11.73 -1.20 14.97
C PHE A 179 -11.45 -1.91 16.30
N ALA A 180 -10.70 -1.28 17.21
CA ALA A 180 -10.48 -1.78 18.56
C ALA A 180 -11.81 -1.94 19.32
N LEU A 181 -12.68 -0.93 19.25
CA LEU A 181 -14.01 -0.99 19.86
C LEU A 181 -14.84 -2.14 19.28
N PHE A 182 -14.83 -2.32 17.97
CA PHE A 182 -15.57 -3.41 17.31
C PHE A 182 -15.04 -4.82 17.64
N ILE A 183 -13.76 -4.96 18.01
CA ILE A 183 -13.20 -6.27 18.40
C ILE A 183 -13.49 -6.57 19.88
N ILE A 184 -13.54 -5.54 20.73
CA ILE A 184 -13.72 -5.68 22.18
C ILE A 184 -15.19 -5.91 22.55
N PHE A 185 -16.12 -5.31 21.81
CA PHE A 185 -17.57 -5.42 21.99
C PHE A 185 -18.19 -6.36 20.96
#